data_AF-A0AB35KCB8-F1
#
_entry.id   AF-A0AB35KCB8-F1
#
_cell.length_a   1.000
_cell.length_b   1.000
_cell.length_c   1.000
_cell.angle_alpha   90.00
_cell.angle_beta   90.00
_cell.angle_gamma   90.00
#
_symmetry.space_group_name_H-M   'P 1'
#
loop_
_entity.id
_entity.type
_entity.pdbx_description
1 polymer ?
#
loop_
_entity_poly.entity_id
_entity_poly.type
_entity_poly.pdbx_seq_one_letter_code
_entity_poly.pdbx_strand_id
1 'polypeptide(L)'
;MIEKHQGYTEVRKISQGFRPIGKHPFKIIHNTRAVKFDLIQQFEDSTGIILPNGVKNALCTQPVSFLGKELVIMKLQIKENRK
;
A
#
# COMPACT_ATOMS: atom_id res chain seq x y z
N MET A 1 12.77 13.46 15.20
CA MET A 1 13.43 12.21 14.77
C MET A 1 12.66 11.67 13.59
N ILE A 2 13.24 11.71 12.39
CA ILE A 2 12.59 11.25 11.16
C ILE A 2 13.15 9.84 10.90
N GLU A 3 12.34 8.81 11.10
CA GLU A 3 12.70 7.44 10.72
C GLU A 3 12.73 7.34 9.19
N LYS A 4 13.91 7.57 8.63
CA LYS A 4 14.19 7.29 7.22
C LYS A 4 14.24 5.78 7.05
N HIS A 5 13.14 5.20 6.59
CA HIS A 5 13.11 3.82 6.13
C HIS A 5 14.03 3.72 4.90
N GLN A 6 15.28 3.32 5.14
CA GLN A 6 16.22 2.93 4.09
C GLN A 6 15.69 1.63 3.47
N GLY A 7 14.87 1.77 2.43
CA GLY A 7 14.61 0.67 1.50
C GLY A 7 15.93 0.26 0.87
N TYR A 8 16.29 -1.01 1.09
CA TYR A 8 17.47 -1.79 0.66
C TYR A 8 18.01 -1.50 -0.75
N THR A 9 18.49 -0.30 -0.97
CA THR A 9 19.20 0.10 -2.18
C THR A 9 20.67 0.11 -1.78
N GLU A 10 21.40 -0.95 -2.07
CA GLU A 10 22.86 -0.90 -2.01
C GLU A 10 23.34 0.09 -3.08
N VAL A 11 23.60 1.31 -2.63
CA VAL A 11 24.14 2.38 -3.47
C VAL A 11 25.67 2.29 -3.38
N ARG A 12 26.34 1.89 -4.46
CA ARG A 12 27.80 2.02 -4.52
C ARG A 12 28.19 3.37 -5.11
N LYS A 13 29.19 4.00 -4.51
CA LYS A 13 29.78 5.24 -4.99
C LYS A 13 30.68 4.93 -6.18
N ILE A 14 30.38 5.49 -7.34
CA ILE A 14 31.27 5.50 -8.51
C ILE A 14 31.80 6.92 -8.73
N SER A 15 32.89 7.07 -9.47
CA SER A 15 33.61 8.33 -9.72
C SER A 15 32.74 9.45 -10.31
N GLN A 16 31.55 9.12 -10.82
CA GLN A 16 30.59 10.05 -11.43
C GLN A 16 29.22 10.07 -10.72
N GLY A 17 29.14 9.63 -9.46
CA GLY A 17 27.93 9.71 -8.63
C GLY A 17 27.52 8.39 -7.97
N PHE A 18 26.27 8.33 -7.51
CA PHE A 18 25.69 7.17 -6.84
C PHE A 18 24.83 6.38 -7.84
N ARG A 19 25.22 5.13 -8.16
CA ARG A 19 24.42 4.24 -9.02
C ARG A 19 23.80 3.14 -8.17
N PRO A 20 22.48 2.92 -8.22
CA PRO A 20 21.86 1.77 -7.56
C PRO A 20 22.37 0.48 -8.21
N ILE A 21 22.90 -0.44 -7.40
CA ILE A 21 23.39 -1.75 -7.85
C ILE A 21 22.43 -2.80 -7.31
N GLY A 22 21.63 -3.39 -8.21
CA GLY A 22 20.72 -4.47 -7.87
C GLY A 22 19.36 -4.31 -8.55
N LYS A 23 19.00 -5.33 -9.34
CA LYS A 23 17.69 -5.63 -9.96
C LYS A 23 16.87 -4.42 -10.46
N HIS A 24 16.91 -4.25 -11.78
CA HIS A 24 15.92 -3.61 -12.67
C HIS A 24 15.14 -2.43 -12.08
N PRO A 25 15.23 -1.20 -12.63
CA PRO A 25 14.60 0.00 -12.06
C PRO A 25 13.07 -0.09 -11.88
N PHE A 26 12.40 -1.05 -12.54
CA PHE A 26 10.95 -1.27 -12.37
C PHE A 26 10.62 -2.35 -11.32
N LYS A 27 11.63 -3.01 -10.75
CA LYS A 27 11.48 -3.93 -9.61
C LYS A 27 11.66 -3.14 -8.32
N ILE A 28 10.93 -2.02 -8.22
CA ILE A 28 10.53 -1.54 -6.91
C ILE A 28 9.68 -2.68 -6.37
N ILE A 29 10.28 -3.50 -5.50
CA ILE A 29 9.54 -4.42 -4.66
C ILE A 29 8.81 -3.49 -3.69
N HIS A 30 7.77 -2.81 -4.18
CA HIS A 30 6.75 -2.24 -3.33
C HIS A 30 6.33 -3.43 -2.49
N ASN A 31 6.56 -3.35 -1.19
CA ASN A 31 5.99 -4.31 -0.28
C ASN A 31 4.49 -4.27 -0.59
N THR A 32 4.00 -5.26 -1.33
CA THR A 32 2.64 -5.29 -1.86
C THR A 32 1.64 -5.22 -0.71
N ARG A 33 2.07 -5.62 0.49
CA ARG A 33 1.33 -5.44 1.73
C ARG A 33 1.23 -3.98 2.17
N ALA A 34 2.30 -3.20 2.09
CA ALA A 34 2.31 -1.79 2.48
C ALA A 34 1.39 -0.94 1.58
N VAL A 35 1.43 -1.17 0.27
CA VAL A 35 0.52 -0.49 -0.68
C VAL A 35 -0.94 -0.85 -0.42
N LYS A 36 -1.23 -2.11 -0.08
CA LYS A 36 -2.59 -2.54 0.28
C LYS A 36 -3.07 -1.89 1.57
N PHE A 37 -2.21 -1.78 2.58
CA PHE A 37 -2.55 -1.10 3.83
C PHE A 37 -2.82 0.39 3.61
N ASP A 38 -2.03 1.05 2.75
CA ASP A 38 -2.27 2.45 2.39
C ASP A 38 -3.63 2.64 1.71
N LEU A 39 -4.00 1.76 0.77
CA LEU A 39 -5.32 1.78 0.14
C LEU A 39 -6.47 1.57 1.13
N ILE A 40 -6.29 0.66 2.09
CA ILE A 40 -7.26 0.43 3.17
C ILE A 40 -7.38 1.67 4.04
N GLN A 41 -6.27 2.31 4.39
CA GLN A 41 -6.26 3.52 5.21
C GLN A 41 -6.97 4.68 4.50
N GLN A 42 -6.71 4.91 3.22
CA GLN A 42 -7.43 5.90 2.42
C GLN A 42 -8.95 5.64 2.38
N PHE A 43 -9.36 4.37 2.37
CA PHE A 43 -10.77 3.99 2.45
C PHE A 43 -11.38 4.34 3.82
N GLU A 44 -10.68 4.06 4.92
CA GLU A 44 -11.11 4.40 6.28
C GLU A 44 -11.28 5.92 6.42
N ASP A 45 -10.30 6.69 5.95
CA ASP A 45 -10.33 8.16 5.97
C ASP A 45 -11.50 8.71 5.13
N SER A 46 -11.78 8.09 3.98
CA SER A 46 -12.87 8.52 3.11
C SER A 46 -14.27 8.18 3.64
N THR A 47 -14.42 7.11 4.43
CA THR A 47 -15.72 6.63 4.91
C THR A 47 -15.99 7.01 6.37
N GLY A 48 -14.93 7.33 7.12
CA GLY A 48 -14.95 7.53 8.57
C GLY A 48 -15.19 6.23 9.35
N ILE A 49 -15.02 5.07 8.72
CA ILE A 49 -15.23 3.76 9.35
C ILE A 49 -13.89 3.07 9.53
N ILE A 50 -13.58 2.70 10.76
CA ILE A 50 -12.37 1.96 11.10
C ILE A 50 -12.66 0.46 10.97
N LEU A 51 -11.95 -0.22 10.09
CA LEU A 51 -12.04 -1.66 9.89
C LEU A 51 -11.31 -2.41 11.03
N PRO A 52 -11.83 -3.55 11.51
CA PRO A 52 -11.13 -4.40 12.46
C PRO A 52 -9.84 -4.97 11.85
N ASN A 53 -8.82 -5.20 12.68
CA ASN A 53 -7.52 -5.75 12.24
C ASN A 53 -7.64 -7.09 11.48
N GLY A 54 -8.60 -7.94 11.87
CA GLY A 54 -8.88 -9.20 11.16
C GLY A 54 -9.32 -8.97 9.71
N VAL A 55 -10.19 -7.98 9.49
CA VAL A 55 -10.68 -7.60 8.15
C VAL A 55 -9.55 -7.00 7.32
N LYS A 56 -8.74 -6.11 7.89
CA LYS A 56 -7.56 -5.54 7.19
C LYS A 56 -6.59 -6.63 6.72
N ASN A 57 -6.34 -7.62 7.57
CA ASN A 57 -5.47 -8.74 7.22
C ASN A 57 -6.07 -9.62 6.12
N ALA A 58 -7.36 -9.93 6.17
CA ALA A 58 -8.04 -10.70 5.12
C ALA A 58 -8.04 -9.97 3.76
N LEU A 59 -8.28 -8.66 3.76
CA LEU A 59 -8.18 -7.83 2.55
C LEU A 59 -6.75 -7.79 1.99
N CYS A 60 -5.73 -7.81 2.87
CA CYS A 60 -4.34 -7.81 2.47
C CYS A 60 -3.85 -9.14 1.86
N THR A 61 -4.51 -10.28 2.11
CA THR A 61 -4.15 -11.57 1.50
C THR A 61 -4.71 -11.73 0.08
N GLN A 62 -5.77 -10.99 -0.27
CA GLN A 62 -6.38 -11.05 -1.59
C GLN A 62 -5.50 -10.44 -2.69
N PRO A 63 -5.67 -10.84 -3.98
CA PRO A 63 -5.05 -10.16 -5.11
C PRO A 63 -5.42 -8.67 -5.17
N VAL A 64 -4.48 -7.80 -5.54
CA VAL A 64 -4.67 -6.32 -5.56
C VAL A 64 -5.87 -5.89 -6.43
N SER A 65 -6.08 -6.59 -7.56
CA SER A 65 -7.19 -6.32 -8.47
C SER A 65 -8.56 -6.59 -7.86
N PHE A 66 -8.63 -7.45 -6.84
CA PHE A 66 -9.86 -7.79 -6.14
C PHE A 66 -10.11 -6.82 -4.98
N LEU A 67 -9.06 -6.49 -4.22
CA LEU A 67 -9.11 -5.52 -3.12
C LEU A 67 -9.75 -4.18 -3.55
N GLY A 68 -9.28 -3.59 -4.64
CA GLY A 68 -9.80 -2.32 -5.12
C GLY A 68 -11.30 -2.37 -5.46
N LYS A 69 -11.76 -3.49 -6.03
CA LYS A 69 -13.19 -3.68 -6.34
C LYS A 69 -14.03 -3.80 -5.08
N GLU A 70 -13.58 -4.59 -4.09
CA GLU A 70 -14.29 -4.73 -2.82
C GLU A 70 -14.41 -3.40 -2.08
N LEU A 71 -13.32 -2.62 -1.99
CA LEU A 71 -13.34 -1.31 -1.32
C LEU A 71 -14.32 -0.33 -1.99
N VAL A 72 -14.39 -0.33 -3.33
CA VAL A 72 -15.34 0.53 -4.07
C VAL A 72 -16.79 0.09 -3.83
N ILE A 73 -17.07 -1.22 -3.88
CA ILE A 73 -18.41 -1.76 -3.61
C ILE A 73 -18.85 -1.44 -2.18
N MET A 74 -17.99 -1.68 -1.19
CA MET A 74 -18.27 -1.35 0.22
C MET A 74 -18.57 0.14 0.39
N LYS A 75 -17.78 1.02 -0.25
CA LYS A 75 -18.00 2.47 -0.21
C LYS A 75 -19.37 2.87 -0.76
N LEU A 76 -19.79 2.24 -1.87
CA LEU A 76 -21.13 2.47 -2.46
C LEU A 76 -22.24 2.01 -1.52
N GLN A 77 -22.12 0.82 -0.94
CA GLN A 77 -23.10 0.27 0.00
C GLN A 77 -23.21 1.14 1.27
N ILE A 78 -22.10 1.65 1.80
CA ILE A 78 -22.12 2.57 2.94
C ILE A 78 -22.85 3.87 2.58
N LYS A 79 -22.60 4.40 1.38
CA LYS A 79 -23.27 5.61 0.89
C LYS A 79 -24.78 5.40 0.69
N GLU A 80 -25.19 4.22 0.24
CA GLU A 80 -26.59 3.86 0.06
C GLU A 80 -27.31 3.65 1.40
N ASN A 81 -26.71 2.95 2.36
CA ASN A 81 -27.30 2.73 3.68
C ASN A 81 -27.36 4.01 4.56
N ARG A 82 -26.63 5.07 4.17
CA ARG A 82 -26.70 6.38 4.82
C ARG A 82 -27.79 7.31 4.23
N LYS A 83 -28.48 6.90 3.16
CA LYS A 83 -29.69 7.57 2.69
C LYS A 83 -30.88 7.16 3.54
#